data_AF-A0A5N5FIY0-F1
#
_entry.id   AF-A0A5N5FIY0-F1
#
_cell.length_a   1.000
_cell.length_b   1.000
_cell.length_c   1.000
_cell.angle_alpha   90.00
_cell.angle_beta   90.00
_cell.angle_gamma   90.00
#
_symmetry.space_group_name_H-M   'P 1'
#
loop_
_entity.id
_entity.type
_entity.pdbx_description
1 polymer ?
#
loop_
_entity_poly.entity_id
_entity_poly.type
_entity_poly.pdbx_seq_one_letter_code
_entity_poly.pdbx_strand_id
1 'polypeptide(L)'
;MGGGGEREAAEEEGVMATDFFWSYTDEPHASRRRQILSQYPQIKELFGPDPWAFLKITVVVLLQLGTATALHNTGWLKILAIAYFFGSFLNHNLFLAIHELSHNLAFSTPVYNRWLGIFANLPIGVPMSVTFQKYHLEHHRFQGVDGVDMDIPSKVEAHVVTNVVTKSIWVLLQLFFYALRPVFLKPKPPGFWEFLNLFIQIALDVAMVYFCGWKSFAYLILSTFVGGGMHPMAGHFISEHYVFNPDQETYSYYGPLNLLAWHVGYHNEHHDFPRIPGSKLHKVKDIAPEYYEGLESYKSWSQVIYMYVADRTVGPFSRMKRKATKSE
;
A
#
# COMPACT_ATOMS: atom_id res chain seq x y z
N MET A 1 -19.80 -47.69 32.63
CA MET A 1 -20.11 -47.61 31.19
C MET A 1 -20.62 -46.19 30.96
N GLY A 2 -19.82 -45.19 30.59
CA GLY A 2 -18.70 -45.20 29.65
C GLY A 2 -19.26 -44.81 28.28
N GLY A 3 -19.05 -43.56 27.86
CA GLY A 3 -19.48 -43.06 26.55
C GLY A 3 -19.58 -41.54 26.46
N GLY A 4 -18.54 -40.82 26.91
CA GLY A 4 -18.36 -39.42 26.51
C GLY A 4 -17.94 -39.39 25.04
N GLY A 5 -18.78 -38.82 24.20
CA GLY A 5 -18.43 -38.52 22.81
C GLY A 5 -17.55 -37.28 22.79
N GLU A 6 -16.25 -37.47 22.93
CA GLU A 6 -15.26 -36.50 22.46
C GLU A 6 -15.52 -36.29 20.96
N ARG A 7 -16.04 -35.12 20.60
CA ARG A 7 -15.89 -34.61 19.24
C ARG A 7 -14.42 -34.32 19.07
N GLU A 8 -13.70 -35.30 18.51
CA GLU A 8 -12.45 -35.03 17.80
C GLU A 8 -12.74 -33.94 16.78
N ALA A 9 -12.31 -32.71 17.10
CA ALA A 9 -12.14 -31.68 16.10
C ALA A 9 -10.99 -32.15 15.21
N ALA A 10 -11.33 -32.88 14.16
CA ALA A 10 -10.42 -33.07 13.04
C ALA A 10 -10.03 -31.68 12.55
N GLU A 11 -8.75 -31.34 12.66
CA GLU A 11 -8.15 -30.26 11.88
C GLU A 11 -8.43 -30.59 10.41
N GLU A 12 -9.47 -30.00 9.81
CA GLU A 12 -9.53 -29.89 8.36
C GLU A 12 -8.28 -29.11 7.97
N GLU A 13 -7.29 -29.79 7.40
CA GLU A 13 -6.15 -29.15 6.76
C GLU A 13 -6.70 -28.23 5.67
N GLY A 14 -6.87 -26.95 5.99
CA GLY A 14 -7.43 -25.99 5.07
C GLY A 14 -6.58 -25.93 3.79
N VAL A 15 -7.23 -26.09 2.65
CA VAL A 15 -6.60 -26.03 1.33
C VAL A 15 -6.64 -24.60 0.83
N MET A 16 -5.54 -24.12 0.24
CA MET A 16 -5.50 -22.81 -0.41
C MET A 16 -6.57 -22.70 -1.50
N ALA A 17 -7.24 -21.56 -1.58
CA ALA A 17 -8.20 -21.28 -2.64
C ALA A 17 -7.57 -21.43 -4.04
N THR A 18 -8.34 -21.95 -5.00
CA THR A 18 -7.91 -22.17 -6.39
C THR A 18 -8.52 -21.18 -7.39
N ASP A 19 -9.41 -20.30 -6.91
CA ASP A 19 -9.90 -19.13 -7.63
C ASP A 19 -10.15 -17.99 -6.63
N PHE A 20 -10.37 -16.78 -7.13
CA PHE A 20 -10.68 -15.62 -6.29
C PHE A 20 -12.06 -15.74 -5.62
N PHE A 21 -12.23 -15.03 -4.51
CA PHE A 21 -13.54 -14.87 -3.88
C PHE A 21 -14.40 -13.94 -4.74
N TRP A 22 -15.59 -14.39 -5.16
CA TRP A 22 -16.48 -13.59 -6.00
C TRP A 22 -17.65 -13.03 -5.20
N SER A 23 -17.75 -11.71 -5.12
CA SER A 23 -18.89 -11.00 -4.53
C SER A 23 -19.92 -10.61 -5.60
N TYR A 24 -21.19 -10.69 -5.22
CA TYR A 24 -22.35 -10.24 -6.00
C TYR A 24 -22.87 -8.87 -5.54
N THR A 25 -22.22 -8.25 -4.55
CA THR A 25 -22.55 -6.91 -4.06
C THR A 25 -21.50 -5.90 -4.52
N ASP A 26 -21.88 -4.62 -4.45
CA ASP A 26 -20.93 -3.52 -4.60
C ASP A 26 -19.89 -3.53 -3.46
N GLU A 27 -18.81 -2.79 -3.66
CA GLU A 27 -17.80 -2.55 -2.62
C GLU A 27 -18.42 -1.81 -1.40
N PRO A 28 -17.97 -2.10 -0.17
CA PRO A 28 -18.66 -1.64 1.04
C PRO A 28 -18.52 -0.13 1.28
N HIS A 29 -17.49 0.53 0.76
CA HIS A 29 -17.09 1.88 1.14
C HIS A 29 -18.05 2.96 0.63
N ALA A 30 -18.56 2.88 -0.61
CA ALA A 30 -19.52 3.87 -1.10
C ALA A 30 -20.85 3.82 -0.37
N SER A 31 -21.32 2.64 0.02
CA SER A 31 -22.55 2.49 0.82
C SER A 31 -22.33 3.01 2.24
N ARG A 32 -21.25 2.60 2.90
CA ARG A 32 -20.88 3.03 4.25
C ARG A 32 -20.64 4.53 4.33
N ARG A 33 -19.88 5.12 3.40
CA ARG A 33 -19.70 6.59 3.27
C ARG A 33 -21.03 7.33 3.24
N ARG A 34 -22.01 6.86 2.44
CA ARG A 34 -23.33 7.52 2.32
C ARG A 34 -24.11 7.47 3.64
N GLN A 35 -24.11 6.33 4.31
CA GLN A 35 -24.78 6.16 5.60
C GLN A 35 -24.16 7.05 6.68
N ILE A 36 -22.83 7.02 6.79
CA ILE A 36 -22.07 7.84 7.74
C ILE A 36 -22.32 9.33 7.49
N LEU A 37 -22.27 9.81 6.24
CA LEU A 37 -22.53 11.24 5.94
C LEU A 37 -23.97 11.68 6.23
N SER A 38 -24.92 10.74 6.21
CA SER A 38 -26.31 11.02 6.56
C SER A 38 -26.52 11.14 8.07
N GLN A 39 -25.84 10.32 8.86
CA GLN A 39 -25.99 10.29 10.32
C GLN A 39 -25.06 11.28 11.02
N TYR A 40 -23.85 11.46 10.48
CA TYR A 40 -22.76 12.25 11.05
C TYR A 40 -22.23 13.30 10.05
N PRO A 41 -23.05 14.31 9.69
CA PRO A 41 -22.66 15.32 8.72
C PRO A 41 -21.41 16.12 9.14
N GLN A 42 -21.07 16.18 10.44
CA GLN A 42 -19.87 16.83 10.96
C GLN A 42 -18.56 16.22 10.43
N ILE A 43 -18.56 14.99 9.90
CA ILE A 43 -17.38 14.40 9.23
C ILE A 43 -16.91 15.27 8.06
N LYS A 44 -17.80 16.07 7.45
CA LYS A 44 -17.45 17.04 6.40
C LYS A 44 -16.39 18.07 6.84
N GLU A 45 -16.30 18.37 8.13
CA GLU A 45 -15.31 19.29 8.70
C GLU A 45 -13.88 18.73 8.69
N LEU A 46 -13.74 17.41 8.56
CA LEU A 46 -12.44 16.75 8.53
C LEU A 46 -11.76 16.86 7.15
N PHE A 47 -12.52 17.10 6.09
CA PHE A 47 -12.01 17.19 4.72
C PHE A 47 -11.05 18.36 4.55
N GLY A 48 -10.18 18.24 3.55
CA GLY A 48 -9.24 19.28 3.15
C GLY A 48 -7.78 18.91 3.37
N PRO A 49 -6.84 19.77 2.95
CA PRO A 49 -5.43 19.44 2.98
C PRO A 49 -4.85 19.35 4.39
N ASP A 50 -3.82 18.51 4.58
CA ASP A 50 -2.90 18.56 5.72
C ASP A 50 -1.88 19.69 5.51
N PRO A 51 -1.93 20.77 6.30
CA PRO A 51 -1.01 21.90 6.15
C PRO A 51 0.45 21.53 6.41
N TRP A 52 0.72 20.41 7.08
CA TRP A 52 2.07 19.96 7.39
C TRP A 52 2.65 19.00 6.35
N ALA A 53 1.85 18.56 5.36
CA ALA A 53 2.28 17.54 4.41
C ALA A 53 3.55 17.94 3.65
N PHE A 54 3.58 19.16 3.11
CA PHE A 54 4.75 19.69 2.39
C PHE A 54 6.03 19.65 3.24
N LEU A 55 5.95 20.09 4.50
CA LEU A 55 7.11 20.11 5.39
C LEU A 55 7.59 18.70 5.72
N LYS A 56 6.68 17.80 6.11
CA LYS A 56 7.00 16.40 6.44
C LYS A 56 7.70 15.72 5.26
N ILE A 57 7.14 15.84 4.06
CA ILE A 57 7.71 15.27 2.82
C ILE A 57 9.10 15.83 2.56
N THR A 58 9.27 17.15 2.65
CA THR A 58 10.56 17.81 2.41
C THR A 58 11.64 17.30 3.36
N VAL A 59 11.32 17.19 4.65
CA VAL A 59 12.26 16.65 5.65
C VAL A 59 12.68 15.22 5.30
N VAL A 60 11.73 14.35 4.95
CA VAL A 60 12.01 12.94 4.64
C VAL A 60 12.82 12.79 3.35
N VAL A 61 12.51 13.56 2.29
CA VAL A 61 13.28 13.57 1.04
C VAL A 61 14.72 14.01 1.29
N LEU A 62 14.92 15.12 2.01
CA LEU A 62 16.25 15.64 2.32
C LEU A 62 17.05 14.67 3.20
N LEU A 63 16.39 14.01 4.16
CA LEU A 63 17.02 13.02 5.03
C LEU A 63 17.49 11.80 4.23
N GLN A 64 16.65 11.29 3.32
CA GLN A 64 16.97 10.12 2.50
C GLN A 64 18.09 10.42 1.48
N LEU A 65 18.03 11.57 0.78
CA LEU A 65 19.09 11.99 -0.14
C LEU A 65 20.39 12.36 0.59
N GLY A 66 20.30 13.05 1.73
CA GLY A 66 21.46 13.36 2.57
C GLY A 66 22.16 12.11 3.09
N THR A 67 21.39 11.09 3.47
CA THR A 67 21.93 9.78 3.87
C THR A 67 22.62 9.10 2.69
N ALA A 68 22.04 9.12 1.49
CA ALA A 68 22.67 8.59 0.30
C ALA A 68 24.04 9.23 0.05
N THR A 69 24.13 10.55 0.10
CA THR A 69 25.38 11.30 -0.07
C THR A 69 26.41 10.96 1.01
N ALA A 70 25.99 10.83 2.28
CA ALA A 70 26.87 10.43 3.37
C ALA A 70 27.46 9.02 3.20
N LEU A 71 26.78 8.13 2.47
CA LEU A 71 27.21 6.75 2.26
C LEU A 71 28.14 6.53 1.03
N HIS A 72 28.50 7.58 0.29
CA HIS A 72 29.26 7.47 -0.97
C HIS A 72 30.53 6.60 -0.88
N ASN A 73 31.29 6.69 0.21
CA ASN A 73 32.53 5.94 0.43
C ASN A 73 32.41 4.80 1.47
N THR A 74 31.19 4.34 1.75
CA THR A 74 30.93 3.33 2.78
C THR A 74 31.04 1.89 2.22
N GLY A 75 31.28 0.89 3.07
CA GLY A 75 31.25 -0.53 2.70
C GLY A 75 29.84 -1.08 2.48
N TRP A 76 29.69 -2.06 1.60
CA TRP A 76 28.39 -2.62 1.20
C TRP A 76 27.53 -3.16 2.35
N LEU A 77 28.13 -3.83 3.34
CA LEU A 77 27.40 -4.35 4.50
C LEU A 77 26.73 -3.21 5.30
N LYS A 78 27.45 -2.10 5.51
CA LYS A 78 26.91 -0.93 6.20
C LYS A 78 25.83 -0.23 5.36
N ILE A 79 25.99 -0.18 4.04
CA ILE A 79 24.94 0.32 3.12
C ILE A 79 23.68 -0.52 3.26
N LEU A 80 23.79 -1.86 3.21
CA LEU A 80 22.65 -2.76 3.32
C LEU A 80 21.95 -2.63 4.69
N ALA A 81 22.73 -2.56 5.78
CA ALA A 81 22.19 -2.39 7.11
C ALA A 81 21.41 -1.06 7.25
N ILE A 82 21.98 0.05 6.79
CA ILE A 82 21.30 1.36 6.85
C ILE A 82 20.10 1.37 5.89
N ALA A 83 20.22 0.75 4.71
CA ALA A 83 19.10 0.65 3.78
C ALA A 83 17.90 -0.07 4.39
N TYR A 84 18.12 -1.16 5.12
CA TYR A 84 17.05 -1.93 5.77
C TYR A 84 16.51 -1.24 7.03
N PHE A 85 17.36 -0.88 7.99
CA PHE A 85 16.91 -0.39 9.30
C PHE A 85 16.56 1.10 9.34
N PHE A 86 16.86 1.85 8.28
CA PHE A 86 16.61 3.29 8.24
C PHE A 86 15.98 3.72 6.91
N GLY A 87 16.68 3.49 5.80
CA GLY A 87 16.22 3.97 4.49
C GLY A 87 14.89 3.35 4.04
N SER A 88 14.59 2.12 4.43
CA SER A 88 13.31 1.44 4.12
C SER A 88 12.12 2.10 4.81
N PHE A 89 12.29 2.57 6.05
CA PHE A 89 11.26 3.33 6.77
C PHE A 89 10.99 4.67 6.09
N LEU A 90 12.05 5.36 5.63
CA LEU A 90 11.90 6.62 4.89
C LEU A 90 11.21 6.40 3.55
N ASN A 91 11.56 5.33 2.82
CA ASN A 91 10.91 5.00 1.55
C ASN A 91 9.44 4.62 1.74
N HIS A 92 9.09 3.85 2.77
CA HIS A 92 7.68 3.60 3.09
C HIS A 92 6.95 4.89 3.41
N ASN A 93 7.54 5.77 4.21
CA ASN A 93 6.93 7.07 4.47
C ASN A 93 6.67 7.86 3.18
N LEU A 94 7.60 7.83 2.21
CA LEU A 94 7.44 8.51 0.93
C LEU A 94 6.45 7.83 -0.01
N PHE A 95 6.36 6.49 -0.02
CA PHE A 95 5.31 5.77 -0.72
C PHE A 95 3.93 6.20 -0.22
N LEU A 96 3.75 6.25 1.11
CA LEU A 96 2.49 6.68 1.70
C LEU A 96 2.27 8.19 1.58
N ALA A 97 3.32 9.01 1.47
CA ALA A 97 3.17 10.40 1.10
C ALA A 97 2.66 10.56 -0.34
N ILE A 98 3.21 9.81 -1.30
CA ILE A 98 2.74 9.79 -2.69
C ILE A 98 1.29 9.31 -2.78
N HIS A 99 0.91 8.35 -1.93
CA HIS A 99 -0.47 7.95 -1.73
C HIS A 99 -1.36 9.13 -1.30
N GLU A 100 -1.00 9.86 -0.24
CA GLU A 100 -1.77 11.03 0.21
C GLU A 100 -1.89 12.11 -0.88
N LEU A 101 -0.79 12.35 -1.61
CA LEU A 101 -0.74 13.31 -2.72
C LEU A 101 -1.61 12.90 -3.91
N SER A 102 -1.81 11.59 -4.12
CA SER A 102 -2.70 11.08 -5.16
C SER A 102 -4.15 11.52 -4.93
N HIS A 103 -4.52 11.69 -3.67
CA HIS A 103 -5.82 12.20 -3.21
C HIS A 103 -5.88 13.73 -3.06
N ASN A 104 -4.81 14.43 -3.43
CA ASN A 104 -4.64 15.88 -3.31
C ASN A 104 -4.70 16.41 -1.86
N LEU A 105 -4.11 15.67 -0.92
CA LEU A 105 -4.19 15.97 0.51
C LEU A 105 -3.12 16.94 1.02
N ALA A 106 -2.21 17.45 0.18
CA ALA A 106 -1.26 18.50 0.60
C ALA A 106 -1.72 19.90 0.18
N PHE A 107 -2.40 20.03 -0.97
CA PHE A 107 -2.88 21.31 -1.49
C PHE A 107 -4.25 21.16 -2.14
N SER A 108 -5.10 22.19 -2.04
CA SER A 108 -6.39 22.18 -2.74
C SER A 108 -6.25 22.21 -4.26
N THR A 109 -5.12 22.69 -4.80
CA THR A 109 -4.85 22.73 -6.23
C THR A 109 -4.14 21.45 -6.68
N PRO A 110 -4.74 20.63 -7.55
CA PRO A 110 -4.20 19.30 -7.88
C PRO A 110 -2.78 19.31 -8.47
N VAL A 111 -2.43 20.32 -9.27
CA VAL A 111 -1.11 20.39 -9.93
C VAL A 111 0.04 20.53 -8.92
N TYR A 112 -0.19 21.18 -7.77
CA TYR A 112 0.83 21.31 -6.73
C TYR A 112 1.11 19.99 -6.01
N ASN A 113 0.08 19.17 -5.79
CA ASN A 113 0.27 17.82 -5.27
C ASN A 113 1.05 16.93 -6.24
N ARG A 114 0.82 17.09 -7.55
CA ARG A 114 1.57 16.34 -8.56
C ARG A 114 3.05 16.71 -8.57
N TRP A 115 3.38 17.99 -8.52
CA TRP A 115 4.77 18.44 -8.39
C TRP A 115 5.42 17.94 -7.10
N LEU A 116 4.72 18.06 -5.97
CA LEU A 116 5.19 17.53 -4.69
C LEU A 116 5.34 16.00 -4.72
N GLY A 117 4.51 15.30 -5.49
CA GLY A 117 4.59 13.85 -5.69
C GLY A 117 5.85 13.45 -6.45
N ILE A 118 6.17 14.15 -7.54
CA ILE A 118 7.44 13.96 -8.27
C ILE A 118 8.64 14.25 -7.35
N PHE A 119 8.54 15.28 -6.50
CA PHE A 119 9.59 15.59 -5.53
C PHE A 119 9.72 14.50 -4.44
N ALA A 120 8.62 14.01 -3.89
CA ALA A 120 8.60 12.88 -2.95
C ALA A 120 9.16 11.59 -3.57
N ASN A 121 9.03 11.44 -4.89
CA ASN A 121 9.52 10.30 -5.64
C ASN A 121 11.05 10.26 -5.76
N LEU A 122 11.72 11.41 -5.75
CA LEU A 122 13.14 11.53 -6.04
C LEU A 122 14.03 10.45 -5.38
N PRO A 123 13.98 10.24 -4.06
CA PRO A 123 14.84 9.25 -3.41
C PRO A 123 14.39 7.78 -3.56
N ILE A 124 13.24 7.51 -4.21
CA ILE A 124 12.79 6.14 -4.50
C ILE A 124 13.66 5.50 -5.60
N GLY A 125 14.20 6.32 -6.52
CA GLY A 125 15.08 5.87 -7.59
C GLY A 125 14.38 5.30 -8.83
N VAL A 126 13.04 5.28 -8.86
CA VAL A 126 12.24 4.87 -10.03
C VAL A 126 10.99 5.75 -10.16
N PRO A 127 10.57 6.17 -11.36
CA PRO A 127 9.50 7.15 -11.54
C PRO A 127 8.12 6.49 -11.39
N MET A 128 7.57 6.47 -10.18
CA MET A 128 6.29 5.83 -9.89
C MET A 128 5.14 6.81 -9.62
N SER A 129 5.40 8.03 -9.14
CA SER A 129 4.39 8.90 -8.53
C SER A 129 3.17 9.18 -9.41
N VAL A 130 3.39 9.61 -10.65
CA VAL A 130 2.30 9.97 -11.57
C VAL A 130 1.51 8.73 -12.00
N THR A 131 2.21 7.65 -12.35
CA THR A 131 1.58 6.39 -12.77
C THR A 131 0.80 5.75 -11.63
N PHE A 132 1.36 5.74 -10.43
CA PHE A 132 0.71 5.24 -9.22
C PHE A 132 -0.61 5.96 -8.98
N GLN A 133 -0.65 7.30 -9.03
CA GLN A 133 -1.89 8.06 -8.87
C GLN A 133 -3.02 7.56 -9.79
N LYS A 134 -2.72 7.24 -11.06
CA LYS A 134 -3.74 6.77 -12.02
C LYS A 134 -4.37 5.45 -11.60
N TYR A 135 -3.55 4.44 -11.29
CA TYR A 135 -4.07 3.11 -10.92
C TYR A 135 -4.66 3.11 -9.51
N HIS A 136 -4.08 3.87 -8.59
CA HIS A 136 -4.56 3.97 -7.21
C HIS A 136 -5.95 4.58 -7.11
N LEU A 137 -6.22 5.64 -7.87
CA LEU A 137 -7.56 6.23 -7.92
C LEU A 137 -8.61 5.30 -8.56
N GLU A 138 -8.21 4.47 -9.52
CA GLU A 138 -9.09 3.41 -10.06
C GLU A 138 -9.36 2.33 -9.03
N HIS A 139 -8.35 1.91 -8.26
CA HIS A 139 -8.52 0.96 -7.18
C HIS A 139 -9.54 1.46 -6.14
N HIS A 140 -9.42 2.70 -5.66
CA HIS A 140 -10.40 3.26 -4.72
C HIS A 140 -11.82 3.38 -5.28
N ARG A 141 -11.97 3.61 -6.59
CA ARG A 141 -13.28 3.78 -7.22
C ARG A 141 -13.92 2.45 -7.62
N PHE A 142 -13.10 1.50 -8.06
CA PHE A 142 -13.50 0.24 -8.69
C PHE A 142 -12.84 -0.96 -8.00
N GLN A 143 -12.68 -0.87 -6.67
CA GLN A 143 -12.10 -1.93 -5.84
C GLN A 143 -12.70 -3.27 -6.24
N GLY A 144 -11.87 -4.29 -6.43
CA GLY A 144 -12.35 -5.64 -6.75
C GLY A 144 -12.93 -5.84 -8.16
N VAL A 145 -13.14 -4.79 -8.96
CA VAL A 145 -13.77 -4.96 -10.28
C VAL A 145 -12.79 -5.64 -11.24
N ASP A 146 -13.22 -6.80 -11.76
CA ASP A 146 -12.39 -7.61 -12.65
C ASP A 146 -11.97 -6.85 -13.92
N GLY A 147 -10.68 -6.96 -14.26
CA GLY A 147 -10.08 -6.23 -15.39
C GLY A 147 -9.93 -4.73 -15.18
N VAL A 148 -10.27 -4.18 -14.01
CA VAL A 148 -10.09 -2.76 -13.67
C VAL A 148 -9.09 -2.59 -12.53
N ASP A 149 -9.33 -3.24 -11.40
CA ASP A 149 -8.48 -3.14 -10.22
C ASP A 149 -7.18 -3.94 -10.41
N MET A 150 -6.09 -3.24 -10.73
CA MET A 150 -4.78 -3.85 -10.94
C MET A 150 -4.02 -4.14 -9.64
N ASP A 151 -4.59 -3.77 -8.48
CA ASP A 151 -4.05 -4.14 -7.18
C ASP A 151 -4.15 -5.66 -6.93
N ILE A 152 -5.12 -6.32 -7.57
CA ILE A 152 -5.36 -7.76 -7.44
C ILE A 152 -4.37 -8.56 -8.32
N PRO A 153 -3.76 -9.63 -7.79
CA PRO A 153 -2.93 -10.54 -8.58
C PRO A 153 -3.66 -11.11 -9.81
N SER A 154 -2.90 -11.37 -10.88
CA SER A 154 -3.39 -12.15 -12.01
C SER A 154 -3.58 -13.62 -11.64
N LYS A 155 -4.38 -14.33 -12.45
CA LYS A 155 -4.49 -15.79 -12.31
C LYS A 155 -3.14 -16.49 -12.44
N VAL A 156 -2.26 -16.02 -13.32
CA VAL A 156 -0.93 -16.62 -13.51
C VAL A 156 -0.09 -16.47 -12.23
N GLU A 157 0.00 -15.26 -11.69
CA GLU A 157 0.68 -15.02 -10.41
C GLU A 157 0.11 -15.91 -9.29
N ALA A 158 -1.22 -16.02 -9.21
CA ALA A 158 -1.89 -16.79 -8.18
C ALA A 158 -1.68 -18.30 -8.27
N HIS A 159 -1.61 -18.88 -9.47
CA HIS A 159 -1.31 -20.30 -9.64
C HIS A 159 0.16 -20.65 -9.38
N VAL A 160 1.08 -19.69 -9.49
CA VAL A 160 2.52 -19.92 -9.24
C VAL A 160 2.83 -19.94 -7.74
N VAL A 161 2.09 -19.18 -6.94
CA VAL A 161 2.33 -19.03 -5.50
C VAL A 161 1.41 -19.95 -4.71
N THR A 162 1.93 -21.09 -4.28
CA THR A 162 1.12 -22.21 -3.76
C THR A 162 1.55 -22.72 -2.38
N ASN A 163 2.76 -22.37 -1.93
CA ASN A 163 3.33 -22.86 -0.69
C ASN A 163 4.19 -21.80 0.00
N VAL A 164 4.64 -22.11 1.22
CA VAL A 164 5.46 -21.22 2.08
C VAL A 164 6.67 -20.65 1.32
N VAL A 165 7.40 -21.45 0.55
CA VAL A 165 8.59 -20.98 -0.17
C VAL A 165 8.21 -19.98 -1.25
N THR A 166 7.23 -20.31 -2.08
CA THR A 166 6.75 -19.42 -3.15
C THR A 166 6.10 -18.15 -2.58
N LYS A 167 5.45 -18.23 -1.42
CA LYS A 167 4.90 -17.06 -0.71
C LYS A 167 5.98 -16.17 -0.13
N SER A 168 7.06 -16.74 0.41
CA SER A 168 8.23 -15.96 0.84
C SER A 168 8.86 -15.22 -0.33
N ILE A 169 8.98 -15.85 -1.50
CA ILE A 169 9.47 -15.20 -2.74
C ILE A 169 8.50 -14.12 -3.19
N TRP A 170 7.20 -14.39 -3.14
CA TRP A 170 6.15 -13.43 -3.47
C TRP A 170 6.26 -12.16 -2.61
N VAL A 171 6.35 -12.31 -1.29
CA VAL A 171 6.51 -11.17 -0.38
C VAL A 171 7.84 -10.46 -0.59
N LEU A 172 8.94 -11.20 -0.79
CA LEU A 172 10.26 -10.59 -1.06
C LEU A 172 10.26 -9.72 -2.31
N LEU A 173 9.53 -10.14 -3.35
CA LEU A 173 9.46 -9.47 -4.65
C LEU A 173 8.15 -8.67 -4.83
N GLN A 174 7.39 -8.44 -3.76
CA GLN A 174 6.05 -7.85 -3.79
C GLN A 174 6.03 -6.53 -4.56
N LEU A 175 7.03 -5.68 -4.32
CA LEU A 175 7.21 -4.40 -5.01
C LEU A 175 7.24 -4.53 -6.53
N PHE A 176 7.90 -5.56 -7.07
CA PHE A 176 7.96 -5.78 -8.51
C PHE A 176 6.62 -6.22 -9.07
N PHE A 177 5.90 -7.11 -8.39
CA PHE A 177 4.56 -7.50 -8.81
C PHE A 177 3.61 -6.31 -8.83
N TYR A 178 3.63 -5.48 -7.77
CA TYR A 178 2.85 -4.24 -7.71
C TYR A 178 3.19 -3.25 -8.83
N ALA A 179 4.48 -3.03 -9.09
CA ALA A 179 4.92 -2.04 -10.07
C ALA A 179 4.71 -2.51 -11.52
N LEU A 180 4.93 -3.79 -11.80
CA LEU A 180 4.96 -4.33 -13.17
C LEU A 180 3.60 -4.83 -13.65
N ARG A 181 2.78 -5.43 -12.78
CA ARG A 181 1.49 -6.01 -13.17
C ARG A 181 0.59 -5.01 -13.93
N PRO A 182 0.38 -3.77 -13.47
CA PRO A 182 -0.48 -2.83 -14.19
C PRO A 182 0.06 -2.50 -15.58
N VAL A 183 1.38 -2.46 -15.75
CA VAL A 183 2.04 -2.16 -17.03
C VAL A 183 1.85 -3.28 -18.04
N PHE A 184 1.82 -4.54 -17.61
CA PHE A 184 1.63 -5.68 -18.51
C PHE A 184 0.16 -6.01 -18.76
N LEU A 185 -0.70 -5.91 -17.74
CA LEU A 185 -2.10 -6.34 -17.86
C LEU A 185 -3.03 -5.24 -18.36
N LYS A 186 -2.79 -3.99 -17.98
CA LYS A 186 -3.64 -2.86 -18.36
C LYS A 186 -2.81 -1.58 -18.58
N PRO A 187 -1.86 -1.59 -19.53
CA PRO A 187 -1.01 -0.43 -19.78
C PRO A 187 -1.85 0.80 -20.12
N LYS A 188 -1.65 1.87 -19.35
CA LYS A 188 -2.17 3.19 -19.68
C LYS A 188 -1.14 3.95 -20.52
N PRO A 189 -1.58 4.68 -21.57
CA PRO A 189 -0.65 5.47 -22.37
C PRO A 189 0.04 6.54 -21.50
N PRO A 190 1.38 6.67 -21.57
CA PRO A 190 2.09 7.70 -20.85
C PRO A 190 1.73 9.07 -21.43
N GLY A 191 1.46 10.04 -20.55
CA GLY A 191 1.22 11.42 -20.90
C GLY A 191 2.42 12.30 -20.57
N PHE A 192 2.24 13.61 -20.73
CA PHE A 192 3.27 14.61 -20.43
C PHE A 192 3.85 14.46 -19.01
N TRP A 193 3.00 14.20 -18.02
CA TRP A 193 3.42 14.08 -16.62
C TRP A 193 4.28 12.85 -16.35
N GLU A 194 4.00 11.71 -16.99
CA GLU A 194 4.85 10.52 -16.89
C GLU A 194 6.24 10.77 -17.48
N PHE A 195 6.31 11.39 -18.67
CA PHE A 195 7.60 11.74 -19.28
C PHE A 195 8.39 12.74 -18.44
N LEU A 196 7.70 13.72 -17.83
CA LEU A 196 8.33 14.68 -16.93
C LEU A 196 8.85 14.01 -15.65
N ASN A 197 8.07 13.12 -15.03
CA ASN A 197 8.52 12.36 -13.86
C ASN A 197 9.72 11.48 -14.21
N LEU A 198 9.69 10.79 -15.35
CA LEU A 198 10.78 9.96 -15.85
C LEU A 198 12.05 10.79 -16.06
N PHE A 199 11.94 11.93 -16.76
CA PHE A 199 13.08 12.80 -17.03
C PHE A 199 13.72 13.33 -15.75
N ILE A 200 12.92 13.83 -14.81
CA ILE A 200 13.41 14.35 -13.53
C ILE A 200 14.07 13.25 -12.70
N GLN A 201 13.49 12.05 -12.67
CA GLN A 201 14.07 10.91 -11.95
C GLN A 201 15.43 10.52 -12.54
N ILE A 202 15.51 10.33 -13.86
CA ILE A 202 16.77 10.01 -14.55
C ILE A 202 17.82 11.10 -14.29
N ALA A 203 17.43 12.37 -14.35
CA ALA A 203 18.35 13.48 -14.10
C ALA A 203 18.94 13.43 -12.69
N LEU A 204 18.13 13.13 -11.66
CA LEU A 204 18.63 12.96 -10.31
C LEU A 204 19.49 11.70 -10.17
N ASP A 205 19.07 10.57 -10.72
CA ASP A 205 19.82 9.31 -10.62
C ASP A 205 21.22 9.45 -11.23
N VAL A 206 21.30 10.07 -12.42
CA VAL A 206 22.57 10.39 -13.10
C VAL A 206 23.39 11.36 -12.26
N ALA A 207 22.78 12.42 -11.71
CA ALA A 207 23.49 13.36 -10.83
C ALA A 207 24.04 12.66 -9.58
N MET A 208 23.27 11.78 -8.95
CA MET A 208 23.69 11.02 -7.78
C MET A 208 24.89 10.12 -8.09
N VAL A 209 24.87 9.40 -9.22
CA VAL A 209 26.01 8.58 -9.64
C VAL A 209 27.22 9.45 -9.98
N TYR A 210 27.02 10.56 -10.70
CA TYR A 210 28.12 11.43 -11.14
C TYR A 210 28.82 12.12 -9.96
N PHE A 211 28.05 12.67 -9.01
CA PHE A 211 28.60 13.43 -7.88
C PHE A 211 28.92 12.59 -6.64
N CYS A 212 28.16 11.52 -6.38
CA CYS A 212 28.26 10.71 -5.16
C CYS A 212 28.63 9.23 -5.43
N GLY A 213 28.70 8.81 -6.70
CA GLY A 213 29.08 7.45 -7.06
C GLY A 213 27.96 6.42 -6.93
N TRP A 214 28.23 5.22 -7.47
CA TRP A 214 27.28 4.11 -7.53
C TRP A 214 26.80 3.62 -6.17
N LYS A 215 27.58 3.78 -5.11
CA LYS A 215 27.21 3.33 -3.76
C LYS A 215 26.06 4.16 -3.17
N SER A 216 26.07 5.48 -3.39
CA SER A 216 24.98 6.36 -2.98
C SER A 216 23.70 6.05 -3.73
N PHE A 217 23.78 5.83 -5.04
CA PHE A 217 22.64 5.41 -5.84
C PHE A 217 22.14 4.01 -5.42
N ALA A 218 23.04 3.06 -5.19
CA ALA A 218 22.68 1.72 -4.74
C ALA A 218 21.98 1.74 -3.38
N TYR A 219 22.34 2.64 -2.46
CA TYR A 219 21.58 2.84 -1.21
C TYR A 219 20.11 3.16 -1.48
N LEU A 220 19.81 4.12 -2.37
CA LEU A 220 18.43 4.51 -2.69
C LEU A 220 17.63 3.33 -3.25
N ILE A 221 18.19 2.61 -4.24
CA ILE A 221 17.56 1.45 -4.86
C ILE A 221 17.40 0.29 -3.86
N LEU A 222 18.41 0.03 -3.02
CA LEU A 222 18.34 -1.01 -2.00
C LEU A 222 17.29 -0.69 -0.94
N SER A 223 17.21 0.55 -0.47
CA SER A 223 16.16 0.99 0.47
C SER A 223 14.77 0.81 -0.11
N THR A 224 14.59 1.01 -1.41
CA THR A 224 13.33 0.79 -2.11
C THR A 224 13.02 -0.71 -2.18
N PHE A 225 13.98 -1.51 -2.63
CA PHE A 225 13.80 -2.95 -2.80
C PHE A 225 13.57 -3.68 -1.48
N VAL A 226 14.49 -3.53 -0.51
CA VAL A 226 14.37 -4.24 0.77
C VAL A 226 13.22 -3.71 1.61
N GLY A 227 12.85 -2.43 1.42
CA GLY A 227 11.67 -1.84 2.04
C GLY A 227 10.40 -2.45 1.49
N GLY A 228 10.21 -2.51 0.17
CA GLY A 228 9.00 -3.04 -0.46
C GLY A 228 8.86 -4.57 -0.43
N GLY A 229 9.79 -5.28 0.21
CA GLY A 229 9.80 -6.74 0.35
C GLY A 229 9.44 -7.20 1.77
N MET A 230 10.27 -8.06 2.37
CA MET A 230 10.09 -8.55 3.75
C MET A 230 10.51 -7.53 4.83
N HIS A 231 9.98 -6.31 4.77
CA HIS A 231 10.15 -5.28 5.80
C HIS A 231 8.88 -5.16 6.66
N PRO A 232 8.95 -4.86 7.97
CA PRO A 232 7.78 -4.74 8.83
C PRO A 232 6.68 -3.83 8.29
N MET A 233 7.04 -2.72 7.63
CA MET A 233 6.05 -1.80 7.07
C MET A 233 5.34 -2.38 5.84
N ALA A 234 6.02 -3.20 5.02
CA ALA A 234 5.45 -3.73 3.78
C ALA A 234 4.27 -4.69 4.00
N GLY A 235 4.02 -5.11 5.24
CA GLY A 235 2.83 -5.88 5.58
C GLY A 235 1.53 -5.12 5.28
N HIS A 236 1.58 -3.79 5.09
CA HIS A 236 0.43 -3.00 4.66
C HIS A 236 -0.12 -3.46 3.29
N PHE A 237 0.75 -3.78 2.32
CA PHE A 237 0.36 -4.34 1.00
C PHE A 237 -0.46 -5.63 1.09
N ILE A 238 -0.30 -6.37 2.18
CA ILE A 238 -1.06 -7.59 2.44
C ILE A 238 -2.30 -7.26 3.26
N SER A 239 -2.11 -6.57 4.39
CA SER A 239 -3.16 -6.36 5.39
C SER A 239 -4.38 -5.66 4.83
N GLU A 240 -4.19 -4.77 3.87
CA GLU A 240 -5.25 -3.88 3.39
C GLU A 240 -6.40 -4.64 2.72
N HIS A 241 -6.09 -5.59 1.82
CA HIS A 241 -7.09 -6.22 0.94
C HIS A 241 -6.97 -7.73 0.76
N TYR A 242 -6.02 -8.40 1.41
CA TYR A 242 -6.04 -9.85 1.45
C TYR A 242 -7.12 -10.34 2.41
N VAL A 243 -7.97 -11.25 1.92
CA VAL A 243 -9.14 -11.78 2.62
C VAL A 243 -8.68 -12.92 3.53
N PHE A 244 -8.54 -12.64 4.82
CA PHE A 244 -8.32 -13.64 5.87
C PHE A 244 -9.63 -14.11 6.51
N ASN A 245 -10.68 -13.28 6.41
CA ASN A 245 -12.06 -13.58 6.77
C ASN A 245 -12.93 -13.37 5.52
N PRO A 246 -13.61 -14.40 4.99
CA PRO A 246 -14.43 -14.32 3.78
C PRO A 246 -15.48 -13.20 3.77
N ASP A 247 -15.92 -12.74 4.94
CA ASP A 247 -16.96 -11.71 5.08
C ASP A 247 -16.42 -10.27 5.04
N GLN A 248 -15.08 -10.08 4.95
CA GLN A 248 -14.44 -8.77 4.96
C GLN A 248 -13.35 -8.65 3.87
N GLU A 249 -13.40 -7.57 3.09
CA GLU A 249 -12.48 -7.34 1.96
C GLU A 249 -11.49 -6.18 2.14
N THR A 250 -11.63 -5.42 3.23
CA THR A 250 -10.76 -4.31 3.57
C THR A 250 -10.50 -4.32 5.08
N TYR A 251 -9.24 -4.20 5.50
CA TYR A 251 -8.88 -4.23 6.92
C TYR A 251 -8.10 -2.99 7.31
N SER A 252 -8.38 -2.48 8.51
CA SER A 252 -7.58 -1.42 9.11
C SER A 252 -6.44 -2.00 9.96
N TYR A 253 -5.39 -1.22 10.15
CA TYR A 253 -4.25 -1.42 11.02
C TYR A 253 -4.18 -0.30 12.07
N TYR A 254 -4.31 -0.66 13.35
CA TYR A 254 -4.25 0.26 14.48
C TYR A 254 -2.99 0.02 15.34
N GLY A 255 -1.84 -0.20 14.70
CA GLY A 255 -0.57 -0.39 15.38
C GLY A 255 0.38 0.81 15.26
N PRO A 256 1.55 0.74 15.92
CA PRO A 256 2.46 1.88 16.07
C PRO A 256 3.13 2.33 14.77
N LEU A 257 3.30 1.44 13.78
CA LEU A 257 3.93 1.78 12.51
C LEU A 257 3.09 2.78 11.69
N ASN A 258 1.84 3.00 12.08
CA ASN A 258 0.94 3.91 11.41
C ASN A 258 1.43 5.37 11.50
N LEU A 259 2.17 5.71 12.56
CA LEU A 259 2.84 7.01 12.74
C LEU A 259 3.83 7.30 11.60
N LEU A 260 4.49 6.27 11.08
CA LEU A 260 5.46 6.37 9.98
C LEU A 260 4.80 6.24 8.60
N ALA A 261 3.54 5.79 8.55
CA ALA A 261 2.77 5.52 7.35
C ALA A 261 1.60 6.50 7.17
N TRP A 262 1.77 7.76 7.59
CA TRP A 262 0.77 8.83 7.43
C TRP A 262 -0.59 8.55 8.07
N HIS A 263 -0.70 7.58 8.98
CA HIS A 263 -1.96 7.08 9.53
C HIS A 263 -2.88 6.36 8.53
N VAL A 264 -2.40 6.00 7.34
CA VAL A 264 -3.21 5.30 6.31
C VAL A 264 -3.74 3.94 6.78
N GLY A 265 -3.13 3.36 7.82
CA GLY A 265 -3.62 2.15 8.47
C GLY A 265 -5.05 2.28 9.00
N TYR A 266 -5.61 3.48 9.18
CA TYR A 266 -7.06 3.66 9.26
C TYR A 266 -7.68 3.44 7.85
N HIS A 267 -7.51 2.23 7.31
CA HIS A 267 -7.64 1.96 5.89
C HIS A 267 -9.11 1.85 5.45
N ASN A 268 -9.97 1.26 6.29
CA ASN A 268 -11.42 1.31 6.05
C ASN A 268 -11.93 2.75 6.06
N GLU A 269 -11.51 3.54 7.04
CA GLU A 269 -11.86 4.95 7.17
C GLU A 269 -11.36 5.76 5.97
N HIS A 270 -10.15 5.45 5.51
CA HIS A 270 -9.54 6.04 4.32
C HIS A 270 -10.31 5.70 3.04
N HIS A 271 -10.65 4.43 2.81
CA HIS A 271 -11.44 4.05 1.64
C HIS A 271 -12.84 4.66 1.64
N ASP A 272 -13.45 4.79 2.82
CA ASP A 272 -14.72 5.49 2.96
C ASP A 272 -14.55 6.97 2.63
N PHE A 273 -13.48 7.61 3.12
CA PHE A 273 -13.25 9.06 3.01
C PHE A 273 -11.84 9.42 2.50
N PRO A 274 -11.49 9.13 1.24
CA PRO A 274 -10.12 9.28 0.73
C PRO A 274 -9.65 10.73 0.62
N ARG A 275 -10.54 11.70 0.87
CA ARG A 275 -10.24 13.15 0.91
C ARG A 275 -10.14 13.71 2.32
N ILE A 276 -10.09 12.85 3.34
CA ILE A 276 -9.70 13.21 4.70
C ILE A 276 -8.22 12.82 4.86
N PRO A 277 -7.35 13.75 5.28
CA PRO A 277 -5.94 13.46 5.43
C PRO A 277 -5.73 12.45 6.55
N GLY A 278 -4.71 11.62 6.42
CA GLY A 278 -4.42 10.56 7.39
C GLY A 278 -4.33 11.06 8.84
N SER A 279 -3.79 12.27 9.05
CA SER A 279 -3.72 12.93 10.37
C SER A 279 -5.07 13.14 11.06
N LYS A 280 -6.20 13.00 10.35
CA LYS A 280 -7.56 13.14 10.86
C LYS A 280 -8.39 11.86 10.76
N LEU A 281 -7.89 10.77 10.17
CA LEU A 281 -8.69 9.55 9.98
C LEU A 281 -9.16 8.91 11.28
N HIS A 282 -8.36 8.99 12.36
CA HIS A 282 -8.78 8.53 13.68
C HIS A 282 -10.09 9.18 14.15
N LYS A 283 -10.33 10.44 13.79
CA LYS A 283 -11.56 11.15 14.14
C LYS A 283 -12.78 10.60 13.42
N VAL A 284 -12.61 10.01 12.23
CA VAL A 284 -13.71 9.35 11.51
C VAL A 284 -14.21 8.18 12.35
N LYS A 285 -13.28 7.35 12.85
CA LYS A 285 -13.59 6.25 13.75
C LYS A 285 -14.20 6.74 15.06
N ASP A 286 -13.67 7.81 15.65
CA ASP A 286 -14.20 8.36 16.92
C ASP A 286 -15.62 8.92 16.76
N ILE A 287 -15.97 9.49 15.60
CA ILE A 287 -17.30 10.06 15.33
C ILE A 287 -18.33 8.97 15.02
N ALA A 288 -17.94 7.93 14.28
CA ALA A 288 -18.83 6.88 13.79
C ALA A 288 -18.30 5.47 14.15
N PRO A 289 -18.05 5.17 15.43
CA PRO A 289 -17.35 3.95 15.85
C PRO A 289 -18.11 2.66 15.49
N GLU A 290 -19.43 2.70 15.49
CA GLU A 290 -20.30 1.55 15.21
C GLU A 290 -20.10 0.97 13.80
N TYR A 291 -19.56 1.75 12.87
CA TYR A 291 -19.24 1.32 11.50
C TYR A 291 -17.90 0.57 11.40
N TYR A 292 -17.05 0.64 12.43
CA TYR A 292 -15.69 0.11 12.40
C TYR A 292 -15.35 -0.85 13.55
N GLU A 293 -16.02 -0.78 14.70
CA GLU A 293 -15.75 -1.63 15.87
C GLU A 293 -16.01 -3.13 15.61
N GLY A 294 -16.95 -3.45 14.74
CA GLY A 294 -17.24 -4.83 14.33
C GLY A 294 -16.33 -5.38 13.22
N LEU A 295 -15.47 -4.54 12.63
CA LEU A 295 -14.56 -4.97 11.56
C LEU A 295 -13.27 -5.54 12.13
N GLU A 296 -12.77 -6.60 11.51
CA GLU A 296 -11.45 -7.14 11.83
C GLU A 296 -10.36 -6.12 11.50
N SER A 297 -9.33 -6.09 12.35
CA SER A 297 -8.21 -5.17 12.19
C SER A 297 -6.92 -5.77 12.75
N TYR A 298 -5.79 -5.25 12.26
CA TYR A 298 -4.47 -5.70 12.65
C TYR A 298 -3.79 -4.72 13.62
N LYS A 299 -2.88 -5.26 14.44
CA LYS A 299 -2.00 -4.46 15.32
C LYS A 299 -0.51 -4.58 14.96
N SER A 300 -0.14 -5.55 14.12
CA SER A 300 1.23 -5.78 13.66
C SER A 300 1.28 -6.19 12.20
N TRP A 301 1.91 -5.38 11.34
CA TRP A 301 2.13 -5.73 9.93
C TRP A 301 3.16 -6.86 9.76
N SER A 302 4.15 -6.95 10.65
CA SER A 302 5.05 -8.12 10.68
C SER A 302 4.30 -9.41 10.95
N GLN A 303 3.27 -9.37 11.83
CA GLN A 303 2.41 -10.53 12.07
C GLN A 303 1.60 -10.89 10.82
N VAL A 304 1.08 -9.89 10.08
CA VAL A 304 0.37 -10.15 8.82
C VAL A 304 1.27 -10.82 7.79
N ILE A 305 2.52 -10.37 7.64
CA ILE A 305 3.49 -11.03 6.75
C ILE A 305 3.68 -12.49 7.17
N TYR A 306 3.89 -12.74 8.46
CA TYR A 306 4.05 -14.10 8.98
C TYR A 306 2.80 -14.96 8.70
N MET A 307 1.60 -14.44 9.01
CA MET A 307 0.34 -15.13 8.77
C MET A 307 0.19 -15.48 7.28
N TYR A 308 0.40 -14.52 6.39
CA TYR A 308 0.31 -14.74 4.95
C TYR A 308 1.28 -15.84 4.48
N VAL A 309 2.52 -15.84 4.95
CA VAL A 309 3.52 -16.83 4.53
C VAL A 309 3.26 -18.21 5.14
N ALA A 310 2.92 -18.27 6.43
CA ALA A 310 2.78 -19.51 7.18
C ALA A 310 1.44 -20.22 6.98
N ASP A 311 0.35 -19.48 6.80
CA ASP A 311 -1.00 -20.03 6.69
C ASP A 311 -1.20 -20.73 5.34
N ARG A 312 -1.44 -22.04 5.33
CA ARG A 312 -1.59 -22.82 4.09
C ARG A 312 -2.90 -22.56 3.35
N THR A 313 -3.85 -21.87 3.98
CA THR A 313 -5.16 -21.54 3.39
C THR A 313 -5.15 -20.21 2.63
N VAL A 314 -4.16 -19.35 2.89
CA VAL A 314 -4.06 -18.00 2.32
C VAL A 314 -2.96 -17.91 1.26
N GLY A 315 -3.27 -17.22 0.16
CA GLY A 315 -2.35 -16.96 -0.96
C GLY A 315 -2.86 -15.82 -1.87
N PRO A 316 -2.31 -15.63 -3.08
CA PRO A 316 -2.75 -14.55 -3.98
C PRO A 316 -4.23 -14.61 -4.39
N PHE A 317 -4.85 -15.80 -4.34
CA PHE A 317 -6.29 -15.96 -4.55
C PHE A 317 -7.15 -15.39 -3.43
N SER A 318 -6.57 -15.11 -2.26
CA SER A 318 -7.27 -14.53 -1.11
C SER A 318 -7.56 -13.05 -1.32
N ARG A 319 -8.29 -12.72 -2.38
CA ARG A 319 -8.70 -11.37 -2.78
C ARG A 319 -10.16 -11.41 -3.25
N MET A 320 -10.90 -10.37 -2.94
CA MET A 320 -12.29 -10.22 -3.40
C MET A 320 -12.34 -9.66 -4.82
N LYS A 321 -13.12 -10.31 -5.69
CA LYS A 321 -13.42 -9.86 -7.05
C LYS A 321 -14.92 -9.71 -7.26
N ARG A 322 -15.29 -8.81 -8.16
CA ARG A 322 -16.66 -8.55 -8.58
C ARG A 322 -16.71 -8.26 -10.07
N LYS A 323 -17.85 -8.56 -10.68
CA LYS A 323 -18.07 -8.23 -12.10
C LYS A 323 -18.31 -6.73 -12.24
N ALA A 324 -17.86 -6.16 -13.35
CA ALA A 324 -18.27 -4.81 -13.71
C ALA A 324 -19.80 -4.75 -13.81
N THR A 325 -20.40 -3.78 -13.13
CA THR A 325 -21.80 -3.43 -13.36
C THR A 325 -21.92 -2.94 -14.81
N LYS A 326 -22.92 -3.42 -15.56
CA LYS A 326 -23.11 -3.12 -16.99
C LYS A 326 -23.46 -1.64 -17.29
N SER A 327 -23.27 -0.74 -16.34
CA SER A 327 -23.73 0.64 -16.40
C SER A 327 -22.72 1.59 -15.75
N GLU A 328 -21.57 1.79 -16.38
CA GLU A 328 -20.80 3.04 -16.28
C GLU A 328 -20.17 3.40 -17.63
#